data_AF-A0A6L6WIL3-F1
#
_entry.id   AF-A0A6L6WIL3-F1
#
_cell.length_a   1.000
_cell.length_b   1.000
_cell.length_c   1.000
_cell.angle_alpha   90.00
_cell.angle_beta   90.00
_cell.angle_gamma   90.00
#
_symmetry.space_group_name_H-M   'P 1'
#
loop_
_entity.id
_entity.type
_entity.pdbx_description
1 polymer ?
#
loop_
_entity_poly.entity_id
_entity_poly.type
_entity_poly.pdbx_seq_one_letter_code
_entity_poly.pdbx_strand_id
1 'polypeptide(L)'
;MEKKKISRQQVYTLVVQIGRKEGDGLPKDATGAALMIYASGIDEAEAVRETVAILKQADTSPLDVTGYGTLAEREAEGHEIEDEERELMQRALEENSVIVAQMTPFFGDEDNTVH
;
A
#
# COMPACT_ATOMS: atom_id res chain seq x y z
N MET A 1 3.75 12.00 31.84
CA MET A 1 2.97 11.25 30.85
C MET A 1 2.33 12.26 29.92
N GLU A 2 2.94 12.50 28.76
CA GLU A 2 2.30 13.30 27.71
C GLU A 2 1.01 12.61 27.27
N LYS A 3 -0.10 13.35 27.26
CA LYS A 3 -1.35 12.89 26.67
C LYS A 3 -1.10 12.81 25.16
N LYS A 4 -0.82 11.59 24.64
CA LYS A 4 -0.77 11.31 23.20
C LYS A 4 -2.07 11.87 22.62
N LYS A 5 -1.99 12.96 21.84
CA LYS A 5 -3.17 13.51 21.16
C LYS A 5 -3.80 12.35 20.41
N ILE A 6 -5.11 12.16 20.59
CA ILE A 6 -5.85 11.15 19.81
C ILE A 6 -5.68 11.57 18.36
N SER A 7 -4.80 10.86 17.64
CA SER A 7 -4.60 11.11 16.22
C SER A 7 -5.88 10.68 15.51
N ARG A 8 -6.35 11.54 14.59
CA ARG A 8 -7.44 11.17 13.69
C ARG A 8 -6.97 10.25 12.57
N GLN A 9 -5.66 10.02 12.48
CA GLN A 9 -5.08 9.14 11.49
C GLN A 9 -5.53 7.71 11.75
N GLN A 10 -5.82 7.04 10.66
CA GLN A 10 -6.08 5.62 10.57
C GLN A 10 -5.09 5.04 9.56
N VAL A 11 -4.91 3.72 9.59
CA VAL A 11 -4.11 3.01 8.60
C VAL A 11 -5.05 2.36 7.59
N TYR A 12 -4.83 2.67 6.32
CA TYR A 12 -5.58 2.14 5.19
C TYR A 12 -4.75 1.09 4.47
N THR A 13 -5.42 0.03 4.00
CA THR A 13 -4.82 -0.90 3.05
C THR A 13 -5.15 -0.43 1.64
N LEU A 14 -4.13 -0.18 0.83
CA LEU A 14 -4.25 0.21 -0.58
C LEU A 14 -3.53 -0.81 -1.46
N VAL A 15 -4.10 -1.15 -2.60
CA VAL A 15 -3.38 -1.81 -3.69
C VAL A 15 -3.17 -0.80 -4.80
N VAL A 16 -1.92 -0.54 -5.14
CA VAL A 16 -1.55 0.37 -6.22
C VAL A 16 -0.95 -0.43 -7.35
N GLN A 17 -1.53 -0.32 -8.54
CA GLN A 17 -0.90 -0.83 -9.75
C GLN A 17 0.06 0.22 -10.29
N ILE A 18 1.30 -0.19 -10.57
CA ILE A 18 2.31 0.64 -11.20
C ILE A 18 2.69 0.07 -12.57
N GLY A 19 2.94 0.94 -13.54
CA GLY A 19 3.49 0.58 -14.84
C GLY A 19 5.02 0.67 -14.85
N ARG A 20 5.64 0.04 -15.86
CA ARG A 20 7.08 0.14 -16.07
C ARG A 20 7.54 1.57 -16.38
N LYS A 21 8.60 2.00 -15.71
CA LYS A 21 9.33 3.25 -15.96
C LYS A 21 10.84 3.05 -15.76
N GLU A 22 11.65 3.87 -16.40
CA GLU A 22 13.09 3.88 -16.13
C GLU A 22 13.37 4.28 -14.67
N GLY A 23 14.17 3.47 -13.96
CA GLY A 23 14.52 3.74 -12.56
C GLY A 23 13.48 3.32 -11.52
N ASP A 24 12.41 2.64 -11.93
CA ASP A 24 11.30 2.22 -11.05
C ASP A 24 11.64 1.12 -10.02
N GLY A 25 12.85 0.55 -10.09
CA GLY A 25 13.29 -0.55 -9.24
C GLY A 25 12.60 -1.89 -9.52
N LEU A 26 11.75 -1.99 -10.55
CA LEU A 26 11.08 -3.23 -10.90
C LEU A 26 12.08 -4.27 -11.44
N PRO A 27 11.87 -5.57 -11.15
CA PRO A 27 12.68 -6.65 -11.70
C PRO A 27 12.83 -6.55 -13.22
N LYS A 28 13.92 -7.10 -13.75
CA LYS A 28 14.14 -7.14 -15.20
C LYS A 28 12.95 -7.85 -15.88
N ASP A 29 12.55 -7.34 -17.06
CA ASP A 29 11.48 -7.88 -17.90
C ASP A 29 10.05 -7.75 -17.31
N ALA A 30 9.90 -7.17 -16.11
CA ALA A 30 8.60 -6.79 -15.59
C ALA A 30 7.97 -5.66 -16.41
N THR A 31 6.66 -5.70 -16.62
CA THR A 31 5.86 -4.67 -17.32
C THR A 31 5.13 -3.72 -16.35
N GLY A 32 5.07 -4.10 -15.08
CA GLY A 32 4.44 -3.35 -13.99
C GLY A 32 4.49 -4.15 -12.69
N ALA A 33 3.75 -3.71 -11.68
CA ALA A 33 3.53 -4.46 -10.46
C ALA A 33 2.24 -4.03 -9.74
N ALA A 34 1.70 -4.92 -8.91
CA ALA A 34 0.78 -4.56 -7.84
C ALA A 34 1.58 -4.35 -6.54
N LEU A 35 1.35 -3.23 -5.87
CA LEU A 35 1.92 -2.90 -4.57
C LEU A 35 0.82 -2.95 -3.52
N MET A 36 0.93 -3.85 -2.54
CA MET A 36 0.13 -3.79 -1.31
C MET A 36 0.79 -2.78 -0.38
N ILE A 37 0.03 -1.78 0.04
CA ILE A 37 0.53 -0.62 0.77
C ILE A 37 -0.32 -0.40 2.02
N TYR A 38 0.35 -0.17 3.15
CA TYR A 38 -0.27 0.40 4.34
C TYR A 38 0.06 1.88 4.39
N ALA A 39 -0.98 2.71 4.37
CA ALA A 39 -0.85 4.17 4.33
C ALA A 39 -1.61 4.81 5.48
N SER A 40 -0.95 5.69 6.23
CA SER A 40 -1.62 6.53 7.21
C SER A 40 -2.41 7.65 6.51
N GLY A 41 -3.62 7.95 6.99
CA GLY A 41 -4.41 9.10 6.54
C GLY A 41 -5.56 9.41 7.50
N ILE A 42 -6.09 10.62 7.47
CA ILE A 42 -7.30 11.01 8.22
C ILE A 42 -8.55 10.41 7.55
N ASP A 43 -8.54 10.38 6.22
CA ASP A 43 -9.51 9.70 5.38
C ASP A 43 -8.80 8.93 4.25
N GLU A 44 -9.55 8.04 3.58
CA GLU A 44 -9.02 7.22 2.49
C GLU A 44 -8.50 8.09 1.33
N ALA A 45 -9.20 9.17 1.01
CA ALA A 45 -8.82 10.04 -0.09
C ALA A 45 -7.47 10.73 0.16
N GLU A 46 -7.17 11.10 1.41
CA GLU A 46 -5.85 11.59 1.83
C GLU A 46 -4.80 10.49 1.70
N ALA A 47 -5.05 9.29 2.24
CA ALA A 47 -4.12 8.17 2.15
C ALA A 47 -3.76 7.86 0.68
N VAL A 48 -4.74 7.87 -0.22
CA VAL A 48 -4.55 7.70 -1.67
C VAL A 48 -3.71 8.82 -2.27
N ARG A 49 -4.02 10.09 -1.98
CA ARG A 49 -3.27 11.24 -2.52
C ARG A 49 -1.81 11.22 -2.10
N GLU A 50 -1.55 10.98 -0.81
CA GLU A 50 -0.19 10.92 -0.27
C GLU A 50 0.59 9.73 -0.83
N THR A 51 -0.05 8.55 -0.93
CA THR A 51 0.56 7.37 -1.55
C THR A 51 0.98 7.63 -2.98
N VAL A 52 0.10 8.21 -3.81
CA VAL A 52 0.43 8.56 -5.20
C VAL A 52 1.55 9.60 -5.28
N ALA A 53 1.56 10.59 -4.38
CA ALA A 53 2.60 11.60 -4.34
C ALA A 53 3.97 11.00 -4.01
N ILE A 54 4.06 10.14 -3.00
CA ILE A 54 5.29 9.46 -2.58
C ILE A 54 5.80 8.52 -3.68
N LEU A 55 4.91 7.72 -4.28
CA LEU A 55 5.27 6.81 -5.37
C LEU A 55 5.85 7.54 -6.59
N LYS A 56 5.29 8.71 -6.94
CA LYS A 56 5.84 9.57 -8.00
C LYS A 56 7.20 10.15 -7.64
N GLN A 57 7.42 10.53 -6.38
CA GLN A 57 8.74 10.99 -5.89
C GLN A 57 9.78 9.86 -5.90
N ALA A 58 9.35 8.61 -5.70
CA ALA A 58 10.16 7.41 -5.80
C ALA A 58 10.35 6.89 -7.24
N ASP A 59 10.13 7.75 -8.24
CA ASP A 59 10.30 7.44 -9.67
C ASP A 59 9.44 6.30 -10.24
N THR A 60 8.39 5.85 -9.55
CA THR A 60 7.44 4.87 -10.09
C THR A 60 6.34 5.52 -10.96
N SER A 61 5.52 4.70 -11.63
CA SER A 61 4.41 5.16 -12.48
C SER A 61 3.07 4.59 -12.00
N PRO A 62 2.40 5.20 -11.00
CA PRO A 62 1.07 4.76 -10.55
C PRO A 62 0.02 4.85 -11.67
N LEU A 63 -0.73 3.76 -11.85
CA LEU A 63 -1.78 3.61 -12.86
C LEU A 63 -3.18 3.62 -12.24
N ASP A 64 -3.38 2.78 -11.23
CA ASP A 64 -4.66 2.59 -10.56
C ASP A 64 -4.45 2.39 -9.06
N VAL A 65 -5.41 2.85 -8.25
CA VAL A 65 -5.38 2.72 -6.79
C VAL A 65 -6.72 2.16 -6.33
N THR A 66 -6.68 1.02 -5.65
CA THR A 66 -7.83 0.39 -5.02
C THR A 66 -7.66 0.44 -3.50
N GLY A 67 -8.66 0.91 -2.77
CA GLY A 67 -8.66 0.88 -1.31
C GLY A 67 -9.47 -0.29 -0.74
N TYR A 68 -8.97 -0.86 0.35
CA TYR A 68 -9.56 -1.99 1.08
C TYR A 68 -9.96 -1.61 2.51
N GLY A 69 -10.19 -0.31 2.74
CA GLY A 69 -10.58 0.21 4.05
C GLY A 69 -9.45 0.23 5.09
N THR A 70 -9.85 0.53 6.31
CA THR A 70 -8.99 0.64 7.48
C THR A 70 -8.73 -0.71 8.15
N LEU A 71 -7.70 -0.76 9.01
CA LEU A 71 -7.47 -1.91 9.90
C LEU A 71 -8.75 -2.35 10.64
N ALA A 72 -9.47 -1.38 11.23
CA ALA A 72 -10.68 -1.66 12.01
C ALA A 72 -11.83 -2.21 11.14
N GLU A 73 -12.00 -1.71 9.92
CA GLU A 73 -13.00 -2.22 8.97
C GLU A 73 -12.68 -3.65 8.55
N ARG A 74 -11.42 -3.95 8.23
CA ARG A 74 -10.99 -5.32 7.88
C ARG A 74 -11.19 -6.31 9.03
N GLU A 75 -10.86 -5.91 10.26
CA GLU A 75 -11.13 -6.73 11.45
C GLU A 75 -12.64 -6.95 11.65
N ALA A 76 -13.47 -5.94 11.40
CA ALA A 76 -14.93 -6.05 11.49
C ALA A 76 -15.53 -6.95 10.39
N GLU A 77 -14.91 -7.00 9.21
CA GLU A 77 -15.25 -7.92 8.12
C GLU A 77 -14.77 -9.37 8.38
N GLY A 78 -14.04 -9.60 9.48
CA GLY A 78 -13.54 -10.92 9.87
C GLY A 78 -12.27 -11.34 9.14
N HIS A 79 -11.53 -10.39 8.57
CA HIS A 79 -10.25 -10.69 7.93
C HIS A 79 -9.20 -10.97 9.03
N GLU A 80 -8.52 -12.11 8.91
CA GLU A 80 -7.35 -12.40 9.73
C GLU A 80 -6.18 -11.54 9.21
N ILE A 81 -5.52 -10.83 10.13
CA ILE A 81 -4.38 -9.97 9.85
C ILE A 81 -3.25 -10.51 10.70
N GLU A 82 -2.19 -10.97 10.04
CA GLU A 82 -1.05 -11.57 10.71
C GLU A 82 -0.33 -10.53 11.57
N ASP A 83 0.37 -10.97 12.62
CA ASP A 83 1.04 -10.06 13.54
C ASP A 83 2.09 -9.17 12.83
N GLU A 84 2.80 -9.70 11.83
CA GLU A 84 3.75 -8.93 11.01
C GLU A 84 3.06 -7.83 10.19
N GLU A 85 1.91 -8.13 9.58
CA GLU A 85 1.10 -7.12 8.88
C GLU A 85 0.63 -6.03 9.85
N ARG A 86 0.17 -6.43 11.05
CA ARG A 86 -0.27 -5.49 12.09
C ARG A 86 0.87 -4.59 12.56
N GLU A 87 2.08 -5.10 12.70
CA GLU A 87 3.27 -4.31 13.03
C GLU A 87 3.60 -3.28 11.95
N LEU A 88 3.56 -3.68 10.67
CA LEU A 88 3.75 -2.75 9.55
C LEU A 88 2.66 -1.67 9.51
N MET A 89 1.42 -2.05 9.74
CA MET A 89 0.29 -1.13 9.82
C MET A 89 0.42 -0.13 10.97
N GLN A 90 0.83 -0.61 12.15
CA GLN A 90 1.08 0.25 13.31
C GLN A 90 2.23 1.21 13.04
N ARG A 91 3.31 0.73 12.41
CA ARG A 91 4.45 1.58 12.05
C ARG A 91 4.05 2.67 11.05
N ALA A 92 3.25 2.33 10.03
CA ALA A 92 2.72 3.32 9.08
C ALA A 92 1.94 4.43 9.81
N LEU A 93 1.12 4.05 10.78
CA LEU A 93 0.35 4.99 11.60
C LEU A 93 1.22 5.85 12.52
N GLU A 94 2.22 5.26 13.18
CA GLU A 94 3.08 5.95 14.13
C GLU A 94 4.06 6.92 13.47
N GLU A 95 4.56 6.56 12.29
CA GLU A 95 5.51 7.37 11.52
C GLU A 95 4.83 8.33 10.53
N ASN A 96 3.50 8.29 10.41
CA ASN A 96 2.73 9.00 9.39
C ASN A 96 3.32 8.73 7.99
N SER A 97 3.47 7.45 7.66
CA SER A 97 4.22 6.98 6.50
C SER A 97 3.39 6.08 5.57
N VAL A 98 3.95 5.84 4.38
CA VAL A 98 3.44 4.92 3.38
C VAL A 98 4.43 3.76 3.28
N ILE A 99 3.98 2.56 3.60
CA ILE A 99 4.81 1.36 3.64
C ILE A 99 4.34 0.37 2.57
N VAL A 100 5.24 -0.02 1.66
CA VAL A 100 5.00 -1.13 0.74
C VAL A 100 5.21 -2.44 1.49
N ALA A 101 4.12 -3.17 1.74
CA ALA A 101 4.13 -4.44 2.46
C ALA A 101 4.46 -5.61 1.52
N GLN A 102 3.94 -5.58 0.30
CA GLN A 102 4.18 -6.59 -0.71
C GLN A 102 4.28 -5.95 -2.10
N MET A 103 5.17 -6.49 -2.94
CA MET A 103 5.28 -6.15 -4.35
C MET A 103 5.14 -7.42 -5.19
N THR A 104 4.15 -7.43 -6.07
CA THR A 104 3.88 -8.52 -7.01
C THR A 104 4.12 -8.03 -8.44
N PRO A 105 5.29 -8.31 -9.03
CA PRO A 105 5.63 -7.87 -10.39
C PRO A 105 4.76 -8.57 -11.45
N PHE A 106 4.45 -7.87 -12.52
CA PHE A 106 3.80 -8.40 -13.71
C PHE A 106 4.84 -8.67 -14.79
N PHE A 107 4.80 -9.83 -15.42
CA PHE A 107 5.67 -10.20 -16.54
C PHE A 107 4.82 -10.43 -17.80
N GLY A 108 5.38 -10.10 -18.97
CA GLY A 108 4.66 -10.09 -20.25
C GLY A 108 4.14 -11.45 -20.75
N ASP A 109 4.49 -12.57 -20.10
CA ASP A 109 4.11 -13.93 -20.48
C ASP A 109 3.88 -14.82 -19.24
N GLU A 110 2.83 -14.57 -18.47
CA GLU A 110 2.20 -15.65 -17.69
C GLU A 110 0.85 -15.99 -18.32
N ASP A 111 0.88 -17.05 -19.12
CA ASP A 111 -0.27 -17.88 -19.44
C ASP A 111 -1.09 -18.12 -18.16
N ASN A 112 -2.36 -17.72 -18.20
CA ASN A 112 -3.42 -18.14 -17.31
C ASN A 112 -3.64 -19.68 -17.44
N THR A 113 -2.66 -20.49 -17.04
CA THR A 113 -2.84 -21.94 -16.87
C THR A 113 -2.88 -22.25 -15.39
N VAL A 114 -4.08 -22.06 -14.85
CA VAL A 114 -4.53 -22.69 -13.61
C VAL A 114 -4.31 -24.21 -13.76
N HIS A 115 -3.54 -24.81 -12.85
CA HIS A 115 -3.53 -26.26 -12.64
C HIS A 115 -4.77 -26.71 -11.87
#